data_AF-A0A9D6N3H1-F1
#
_entry.id   AF-A0A9D6N3H1-F1
#
_cell.length_a   1.000
_cell.length_b   1.000
_cell.length_c   1.000
_cell.angle_alpha   90.00
_cell.angle_beta   90.00
_cell.angle_gamma   90.00
#
_symmetry.space_group_name_H-M   'P 1'
#
loop_
_entity.id
_entity.type
_entity.pdbx_description
1 polymer ?
#
loop_
_entity_poly.entity_id
_entity_poly.type
_entity_poly.pdbx_seq_one_letter_code
_entity_poly.pdbx_strand_id
1 'polypeptide(L)'
;MKALLFIGIVSSVLSLGAQESQVISLGPDFRVVETTEQVVNDLGETNSIAHRHTVLETGMNYWTGNEWKISNPVFRIVPGAAVANEVQHRFTVAHNINQEGAIVMETPDGKVFRSTPLILAFRNTLTGESVAIGQIQDSQGEVIAANQVLYSNAMSGVLCSLRYTVKNEGIEQELLIEEPLHIEDFGFESSESAQVRLELWTGFYASPELQRATIIDTGEMEDLALDFGAVQIGQGKTFAVEANAPEAIVAKRFGPIEGDPRLFLVEMVTDRSLRPLMNALEQAKVGKPAEKIKRLAKNKSKNNADLVATYAKTKRNGKKDTAMMNRSQRAL
;
A
#
# COMPACT_ATOMS: atom_id res chain seq x y z
N MET A 1 -2.46 -59.43 54.29
CA MET A 1 -2.31 -58.25 55.16
C MET A 1 -1.56 -57.19 54.36
N LYS A 2 -2.31 -56.30 53.67
CA LYS A 2 -1.76 -55.25 52.80
C LYS A 2 -1.84 -53.93 53.56
N ALA A 3 -0.68 -53.32 53.81
CA ALA A 3 -0.60 -51.97 54.35
C ALA A 3 -0.99 -50.98 53.26
N LEU A 4 -1.97 -50.11 53.55
CA LEU A 4 -2.36 -49.00 52.69
C LEU A 4 -1.92 -47.71 53.38
N LEU A 5 -0.93 -47.05 52.79
CA LEU A 5 -0.39 -45.75 53.19
C LEU A 5 -1.29 -44.66 52.60
N PHE A 6 -2.01 -43.91 53.44
CA PHE A 6 -2.69 -42.68 53.01
C PHE A 6 -1.74 -41.50 53.21
N ILE A 7 -1.18 -40.99 52.11
CA ILE A 7 -0.52 -39.68 52.07
C ILE A 7 -1.60 -38.66 51.70
N GLY A 8 -1.98 -37.83 52.66
CA GLY A 8 -2.82 -36.66 52.40
C GLY A 8 -1.99 -35.61 51.66
N ILE A 9 -2.32 -35.36 50.39
CA ILE A 9 -1.81 -34.22 49.64
C ILE A 9 -2.56 -32.99 50.14
N VAL A 10 -1.90 -32.15 50.94
CA VAL A 10 -2.36 -30.78 51.19
C VAL A 10 -2.14 -30.02 49.89
N SER A 11 -3.19 -29.80 49.12
CA SER A 11 -3.16 -28.82 48.02
C SER A 11 -3.21 -27.43 48.65
N SER A 12 -2.06 -26.81 48.84
CA SER A 12 -1.98 -25.36 49.00
C SER A 12 -2.39 -24.74 47.67
N VAL A 13 -3.63 -24.27 47.59
CA VAL A 13 -4.07 -23.40 46.50
C VAL A 13 -3.33 -22.07 46.71
N LEU A 14 -2.29 -21.83 45.92
CA LEU A 14 -1.79 -20.47 45.71
C LEU A 14 -2.95 -19.69 45.09
N SER A 15 -3.60 -18.86 45.89
CA SER A 15 -4.49 -17.82 45.41
C SER A 15 -3.68 -16.89 44.52
N LEU A 16 -3.72 -17.09 43.20
CA LEU A 16 -3.45 -15.99 42.27
C LEU A 16 -4.50 -14.93 42.58
N GLY A 17 -4.08 -13.81 43.16
CA GLY A 17 -4.97 -12.66 43.38
C GLY A 17 -5.67 -12.31 42.07
N ALA A 18 -6.98 -12.06 42.14
CA ALA A 18 -7.74 -11.61 40.98
C ALA A 18 -7.15 -10.28 40.48
N GLN A 19 -6.53 -10.33 39.30
CA GLN A 19 -5.92 -9.18 38.66
C GLN A 19 -6.95 -8.56 37.70
N GLU A 20 -7.53 -7.43 38.10
CA GLU A 20 -8.46 -6.68 37.24
C GLU A 20 -7.69 -5.61 36.47
N SER A 21 -7.95 -5.49 35.16
CA SER A 21 -7.28 -4.48 34.31
C SER A 21 -8.32 -3.63 33.57
N GLN A 22 -8.07 -2.33 33.52
CA GLN A 22 -8.94 -1.35 32.86
C GLN A 22 -8.14 -0.33 32.06
N VAL A 23 -8.67 0.10 30.92
CA VAL A 23 -8.10 1.22 30.14
C VAL A 23 -8.62 2.53 30.75
N ILE A 24 -7.71 3.37 31.22
CA ILE A 24 -8.06 4.62 31.93
C ILE A 24 -7.76 5.87 31.09
N SER A 25 -7.00 5.75 30.01
CA SER A 25 -6.71 6.87 29.10
C SER A 25 -6.34 6.37 27.71
N LEU A 26 -6.76 7.12 26.69
CA LEU A 26 -6.43 6.91 25.29
C LEU A 26 -5.88 8.21 24.70
N GLY A 27 -4.82 8.10 23.91
CA GLY A 27 -4.33 9.16 23.03
C GLY A 27 -4.08 8.60 21.62
N PRO A 28 -3.55 9.39 20.67
CA PRO A 28 -3.40 8.96 19.28
C PRO A 28 -2.65 7.63 19.15
N ASP A 29 -1.50 7.54 19.82
CA ASP A 29 -0.56 6.42 19.67
C ASP A 29 -0.36 5.63 20.99
N PHE A 30 -1.27 5.79 21.96
CA PHE A 30 -1.13 5.13 23.25
C PHE A 30 -2.44 4.80 23.95
N ARG A 31 -2.36 3.84 24.87
CA ARG A 31 -3.35 3.63 25.94
C ARG A 31 -2.66 3.46 27.28
N VAL A 32 -3.29 3.94 28.34
CA VAL A 32 -2.86 3.69 29.72
C VAL A 32 -3.77 2.64 30.32
N VAL A 33 -3.16 1.54 30.78
CA VAL A 33 -3.86 0.46 31.46
C VAL A 33 -3.50 0.50 32.93
N GLU A 34 -4.52 0.48 33.78
CA GLU A 34 -4.38 0.31 35.22
C GLU A 34 -4.77 -1.11 35.58
N THR A 35 -3.91 -1.75 36.36
CA THR A 35 -4.12 -3.09 36.87
C THR A 35 -4.12 -3.05 38.39
N THR A 36 -5.15 -3.62 39.01
CA THR A 36 -5.31 -3.65 40.45
C THR A 36 -5.01 -5.05 40.98
N GLU A 37 -4.06 -5.12 41.91
CA GLU A 37 -3.67 -6.34 42.61
C GLU A 37 -4.06 -6.24 44.08
N GLN A 38 -4.74 -7.27 44.60
CA GLN A 38 -5.04 -7.40 46.01
C GLN A 38 -3.89 -8.14 46.70
N VAL A 39 -3.20 -7.47 47.62
CA VAL A 39 -2.06 -8.01 48.38
C VAL A 39 -2.44 -8.10 49.84
N VAL A 40 -2.34 -9.31 50.40
CA VAL A 40 -2.54 -9.54 51.83
C VAL A 40 -1.21 -9.30 52.56
N ASN A 41 -1.20 -8.41 53.55
CA ASN A 41 0.00 -8.17 54.36
C ASN A 41 0.16 -9.23 55.47
N ASP A 42 1.29 -9.19 56.18
CA ASP A 42 1.61 -10.13 57.27
C ASP A 42 0.61 -10.08 58.45
N LEU A 43 -0.26 -9.07 58.50
CA LEU A 43 -1.32 -8.90 59.48
C LEU A 43 -2.67 -9.47 59.01
N GLY A 44 -2.75 -10.02 57.79
CA GLY A 44 -3.99 -10.53 57.19
C GLY A 44 -4.90 -9.46 56.59
N GLU A 45 -4.46 -8.21 56.52
CA GLU A 45 -5.20 -7.11 55.91
C GLU A 45 -5.02 -7.13 54.39
N THR A 46 -6.09 -6.90 53.65
CA THR A 46 -6.05 -6.82 52.19
C THR A 46 -5.81 -5.38 51.75
N ASN A 47 -4.69 -5.14 51.08
CA ASN A 47 -4.35 -3.86 50.46
C ASN A 47 -4.48 -3.96 48.95
N SER A 48 -4.99 -2.91 48.33
CA SER A 48 -5.11 -2.82 46.87
C SER A 48 -3.96 -1.98 46.32
N ILE A 49 -3.11 -2.58 45.49
CA ILE A 49 -2.01 -1.88 44.81
C ILE A 49 -2.40 -1.69 43.34
N ALA A 50 -2.31 -0.44 42.86
CA ALA A 50 -2.57 -0.11 41.46
C ALA A 50 -1.26 0.04 40.69
N HIS A 51 -1.14 -0.68 39.59
CA HIS A 51 -0.02 -0.59 38.65
C HIS A 51 -0.50 0.06 37.35
N ARG A 52 0.25 1.03 36.84
CA ARG A 52 -0.05 1.69 35.56
C ARG A 52 1.06 1.43 34.57
N HIS A 53 0.68 1.10 33.34
CA HIS A 53 1.61 1.03 32.22
C HIS A 53 1.02 1.69 30.99
N THR A 54 1.88 2.30 30.20
CA THR A 54 1.51 2.93 28.92
C THR A 54 1.94 1.99 27.79
N VAL A 55 0.97 1.60 26.97
CA VAL A 55 1.21 0.86 25.73
C VAL A 55 1.31 1.88 24.60
N LEU A 56 2.33 1.75 23.75
CA LEU A 56 2.58 2.63 22.61
C LEU A 56 2.45 1.84 21.30
N GLU A 57 1.70 2.37 20.34
CA GLU A 57 1.53 1.83 18.99
C GLU A 57 1.11 2.97 18.06
N THR A 58 1.80 3.13 16.92
CA THR A 58 1.44 4.17 15.94
C THR A 58 0.03 3.96 15.42
N GLY A 59 -0.80 5.00 15.48
CA GLY A 59 -2.16 4.91 14.98
C GLY A 59 -3.10 4.08 15.85
N MET A 60 -2.74 3.77 17.10
CA MET A 60 -3.52 2.91 18.01
C MET A 60 -4.98 3.32 18.13
N ASN A 61 -5.24 4.63 18.18
CA ASN A 61 -6.58 5.19 18.32
C ASN A 61 -6.86 6.23 17.24
N TYR A 62 -8.12 6.37 16.87
CA TYR A 62 -8.63 7.42 15.99
C TYR A 62 -9.54 8.38 16.74
N TRP A 63 -9.58 9.63 16.28
CA TRP A 63 -10.43 10.67 16.86
C TRP A 63 -11.81 10.68 16.20
N THR A 64 -12.85 10.53 17.00
CA THR A 64 -14.26 10.56 16.53
C THR A 64 -14.81 11.98 16.34
N GLY A 65 -14.08 13.00 16.79
CA GLY A 65 -14.58 14.38 16.94
C GLY A 65 -14.73 14.78 18.40
N ASN A 66 -15.03 13.82 19.28
CA ASN A 66 -15.30 14.06 20.71
C ASN A 66 -14.47 13.17 21.65
N GLU A 67 -14.12 11.95 21.21
CA GLU A 67 -13.39 10.96 22.01
C GLU A 67 -12.43 10.14 21.14
N TRP A 68 -11.37 9.64 21.76
CA TRP A 68 -10.47 8.65 21.18
C TRP A 68 -11.11 7.26 21.25
N LYS A 69 -11.05 6.50 20.16
CA LYS A 69 -11.44 5.09 20.11
C LYS A 69 -10.33 4.26 19.48
N ILE A 70 -10.25 2.98 19.84
CA ILE A 70 -9.32 2.04 19.24
C ILE A 70 -9.54 2.00 17.72
N SER A 71 -8.46 2.12 16.96
CA SER A 71 -8.48 2.04 15.51
C SER A 71 -8.94 0.66 15.04
N ASN A 72 -9.73 0.67 13.97
CA ASN A 72 -10.29 -0.50 13.33
C ASN A 72 -10.10 -0.34 11.81
N PRO A 73 -9.00 -0.87 11.25
CA PRO A 73 -8.63 -0.66 9.85
C PRO A 73 -9.50 -1.52 8.94
N VAL A 74 -10.79 -1.17 8.82
CA VAL A 74 -11.77 -1.93 8.04
C VAL A 74 -12.42 -1.04 7.00
N PHE A 75 -12.49 -1.55 5.77
CA PHE A 75 -13.24 -0.94 4.69
C PHE A 75 -14.74 -1.18 4.86
N ARG A 76 -15.50 -0.10 4.82
CA ARG A 76 -16.96 -0.09 4.68
C ARG A 76 -17.31 0.30 3.25
N ILE A 77 -18.15 -0.48 2.60
CA ILE A 77 -18.63 -0.17 1.25
C ILE A 77 -19.70 0.93 1.36
N VAL A 78 -19.53 1.99 0.58
CA VAL A 78 -20.50 3.08 0.41
C VAL A 78 -20.80 3.25 -1.08
N PRO A 79 -21.85 3.97 -1.48
CA PRO A 79 -22.11 4.22 -2.89
C PRO A 79 -20.89 4.81 -3.61
N GLY A 80 -20.31 4.02 -4.51
CA GLY A 80 -19.18 4.43 -5.35
C GLY A 80 -17.78 4.32 -4.74
N ALA A 81 -17.62 3.80 -3.52
CA ALA A 81 -16.30 3.68 -2.89
C ALA A 81 -16.24 2.64 -1.75
N ALA A 82 -15.02 2.27 -1.35
CA ALA A 82 -14.72 1.63 -0.07
C ALA A 82 -13.99 2.63 0.82
N VAL A 83 -14.41 2.73 2.08
CA VAL A 83 -13.94 3.76 3.04
C VAL A 83 -13.49 3.12 4.34
N ALA A 84 -12.27 3.41 4.77
CA ALA A 84 -11.76 3.12 6.10
C ALA A 84 -11.62 4.44 6.89
N ASN A 85 -12.56 4.70 7.78
CA ASN A 85 -12.66 5.96 8.54
C ASN A 85 -12.51 5.81 10.06
N GLU A 86 -12.28 4.58 10.54
CA GLU A 86 -11.99 4.25 11.94
C GLU A 86 -10.48 4.09 12.17
N VAL A 87 -9.68 4.88 11.46
CA VAL A 87 -8.21 4.99 11.57
C VAL A 87 -7.84 6.48 11.53
N GLN A 88 -6.64 6.85 11.99
CA GLN A 88 -6.24 8.26 11.99
C GLN A 88 -6.09 8.86 10.58
N HIS A 89 -5.57 8.07 9.64
CA HIS A 89 -5.38 8.45 8.25
C HIS A 89 -6.58 7.96 7.42
N ARG A 90 -7.71 8.69 7.45
CA ARG A 90 -8.94 8.20 6.80
C ARG A 90 -8.69 7.94 5.32
N PHE A 91 -9.08 6.77 4.85
CA PHE A 91 -8.74 6.29 3.52
C PHE A 91 -9.97 5.94 2.71
N THR A 92 -10.01 6.38 1.45
CA THR A 92 -11.09 6.12 0.52
C THR A 92 -10.54 5.69 -0.82
N VAL A 93 -11.05 4.58 -1.34
CA VAL A 93 -10.74 4.10 -2.69
C VAL A 93 -12.02 3.98 -3.50
N ALA A 94 -12.01 4.54 -4.71
CA ALA A 94 -13.17 4.59 -5.58
C ALA A 94 -13.54 3.22 -6.13
N HIS A 95 -14.82 3.01 -6.44
CA HIS A 95 -15.27 1.75 -7.01
C HIS A 95 -14.57 1.41 -8.33
N ASN A 96 -14.30 2.40 -9.20
CA ASN A 96 -13.45 2.22 -10.38
C ASN A 96 -12.13 2.98 -10.18
N ILE A 97 -10.99 2.29 -10.34
CA ILE A 97 -9.66 2.91 -10.17
C ILE A 97 -9.29 3.89 -11.30
N ASN A 98 -9.85 3.73 -12.51
CA ASN A 98 -9.57 4.60 -13.65
C ASN A 98 -10.40 5.89 -13.66
N GLN A 99 -10.37 6.60 -12.54
CA GLN A 99 -10.95 7.92 -12.43
C GLN A 99 -9.98 8.90 -11.76
N GLU A 100 -10.24 10.18 -11.95
CA GLU A 100 -9.41 11.21 -11.34
C GLU A 100 -9.54 11.20 -9.81
N GLY A 101 -8.42 11.05 -9.10
CA GLY A 101 -8.43 11.02 -7.65
C GLY A 101 -9.17 9.81 -7.09
N ALA A 102 -9.01 8.64 -7.75
CA ALA A 102 -9.59 7.39 -7.28
C ALA A 102 -9.15 7.00 -5.86
N ILE A 103 -8.02 7.54 -5.39
CA ILE A 103 -7.48 7.31 -4.06
C ILE A 103 -7.47 8.63 -3.31
N VAL A 104 -8.05 8.63 -2.11
CA VAL A 104 -8.09 9.79 -1.22
C VAL A 104 -7.63 9.37 0.17
N MET A 105 -6.66 10.08 0.72
CA MET A 105 -6.23 9.95 2.11
C MET A 105 -6.33 11.31 2.80
N GLU A 106 -7.07 11.38 3.90
CA GLU A 106 -7.03 12.49 4.85
C GLU A 106 -5.98 12.16 5.91
N THR A 107 -5.00 13.03 6.10
CA THR A 107 -3.96 12.87 7.12
C THR A 107 -4.51 13.20 8.51
N PRO A 108 -3.84 12.75 9.59
CA PRO A 108 -4.27 13.07 10.96
C PRO A 108 -4.36 14.58 11.26
N ASP A 109 -3.59 15.41 10.55
CA ASP A 109 -3.64 16.89 10.62
C ASP A 109 -4.63 17.54 9.64
N GLY A 110 -5.53 16.75 9.04
CA GLY A 110 -6.65 17.23 8.21
C GLY A 110 -6.28 17.65 6.78
N LYS A 111 -5.07 17.34 6.31
CA LYS A 111 -4.65 17.59 4.93
C LYS A 111 -5.05 16.40 4.03
N VAL A 112 -5.09 16.62 2.72
CA VAL A 112 -5.62 15.62 1.78
C VAL A 112 -4.61 15.29 0.68
N PHE A 113 -4.37 14.00 0.49
CA PHE A 113 -3.84 13.47 -0.75
C PHE A 113 -4.99 12.99 -1.63
N ARG A 114 -4.97 13.34 -2.91
CA ARG A 114 -5.89 12.82 -3.92
C ARG A 114 -5.06 12.37 -5.12
N SER A 115 -5.03 11.08 -5.39
CA SER A 115 -4.11 10.49 -6.37
C SER A 115 -4.74 9.38 -7.21
N THR A 116 -4.05 8.99 -8.28
CA THR A 116 -4.42 7.84 -9.12
C THR A 116 -3.16 7.29 -9.80
N PRO A 117 -2.92 5.97 -9.79
CA PRO A 117 -1.92 5.31 -10.63
C PRO A 117 -2.28 5.48 -12.10
N LEU A 118 -1.29 5.70 -12.96
CA LEU A 118 -1.54 6.11 -14.35
C LEU A 118 -0.82 5.23 -15.36
N ILE A 119 0.48 5.00 -15.14
CA ILE A 119 1.38 4.43 -16.16
C ILE A 119 2.30 3.44 -15.47
N LEU A 120 2.48 2.29 -16.10
CA LEU A 120 3.59 1.38 -15.84
C LEU A 120 4.55 1.48 -17.02
N ALA A 121 5.83 1.72 -16.76
CA ALA A 121 6.81 1.94 -17.81
C ALA A 121 8.15 1.27 -17.49
N PHE A 122 8.88 0.90 -18.54
CA PHE A 122 10.32 0.69 -18.44
C PHE A 122 11.06 1.95 -18.83
N ARG A 123 12.10 2.30 -18.10
CA ARG A 123 12.95 3.44 -18.40
C ARG A 123 14.42 3.08 -18.31
N ASN A 124 15.17 3.42 -19.35
CA ASN A 124 16.64 3.39 -19.32
C ASN A 124 17.18 4.73 -18.76
N THR A 125 17.87 4.68 -17.63
CA THR A 125 18.39 5.88 -16.98
C THR A 125 19.65 6.46 -17.64
N LEU A 126 20.34 5.67 -18.47
CA LEU A 126 21.51 6.13 -19.21
C LEU A 126 21.09 6.93 -20.45
N THR A 127 20.10 6.44 -21.21
CA THR A 127 19.63 7.09 -22.44
C THR A 127 18.48 8.08 -22.22
N GLY A 128 17.74 7.93 -21.12
CA GLY A 128 16.52 8.69 -20.84
C GLY A 128 15.27 8.13 -21.54
N GLU A 129 15.43 7.12 -22.40
CA GLU A 129 14.31 6.50 -23.12
C GLU A 129 13.37 5.78 -22.17
N SER A 130 12.06 5.91 -22.40
CA SER A 130 11.01 5.22 -21.64
C SER A 130 10.00 4.57 -22.57
N VAL A 131 9.49 3.40 -22.20
CA VAL A 131 8.41 2.69 -22.91
C VAL A 131 7.26 2.47 -21.94
N ALA A 132 6.10 3.05 -22.24
CA ALA A 132 4.88 2.73 -21.52
C ALA A 132 4.45 1.30 -21.85
N ILE A 133 4.42 0.44 -20.84
CA ILE A 133 4.00 -0.96 -20.98
C ILE A 133 2.58 -1.18 -20.47
N GLY A 134 2.17 -0.37 -19.49
CA GLY A 134 0.83 -0.39 -18.91
C GLY A 134 0.21 1.00 -18.80
N GLN A 135 -1.09 1.11 -18.99
CA GLN A 135 -1.88 2.31 -18.67
C GLN A 135 -3.09 1.93 -17.84
N ILE A 136 -3.39 2.71 -16.80
CA ILE A 136 -4.57 2.49 -15.95
C ILE A 136 -5.83 2.32 -16.80
N GLN A 137 -6.61 1.29 -16.50
CA GLN A 137 -7.86 0.97 -17.19
C GLN A 137 -8.99 0.73 -16.17
N ASP A 138 -10.22 0.66 -16.66
CA ASP A 138 -11.37 0.40 -15.81
C ASP A 138 -11.20 -0.93 -15.10
N SER A 139 -11.22 -0.90 -13.78
CA SER A 139 -11.18 -2.06 -12.91
C SER A 139 -11.97 -1.74 -11.66
N GLN A 140 -12.86 -2.65 -11.29
CA GLN A 140 -13.74 -2.49 -10.14
C GLN A 140 -13.06 -3.02 -8.87
N GLY A 141 -13.08 -2.23 -7.81
CA GLY A 141 -12.52 -2.59 -6.52
C GLY A 141 -13.40 -3.62 -5.81
N GLU A 142 -12.80 -4.74 -5.43
CA GLU A 142 -13.41 -5.79 -4.60
C GLU A 142 -12.77 -5.81 -3.22
N VAL A 143 -13.58 -5.81 -2.16
CA VAL A 143 -13.10 -5.98 -0.78
C VAL A 143 -12.81 -7.47 -0.57
N ILE A 144 -11.54 -7.86 -0.66
CA ILE A 144 -11.08 -9.26 -0.56
C ILE A 144 -10.73 -9.67 0.87
N ALA A 145 -10.55 -8.70 1.77
CA ALA A 145 -10.42 -8.88 3.20
C ALA A 145 -10.94 -7.62 3.90
N ALA A 146 -11.16 -7.67 5.22
CA ALA A 146 -11.72 -6.54 5.97
C ALA A 146 -10.93 -5.24 5.74
N ASN A 147 -9.62 -5.33 5.58
CA ASN A 147 -8.71 -4.20 5.40
C ASN A 147 -8.06 -4.14 4.01
N GLN A 148 -8.58 -4.88 3.01
CA GLN A 148 -7.97 -4.96 1.67
C GLN A 148 -8.98 -4.78 0.54
N VAL A 149 -8.61 -3.97 -0.45
CA VAL A 149 -9.33 -3.80 -1.72
C VAL A 149 -8.42 -4.21 -2.88
N LEU A 150 -8.92 -5.05 -3.78
CA LEU A 150 -8.23 -5.51 -4.98
C LEU A 150 -8.91 -4.94 -6.23
N TYR A 151 -8.09 -4.39 -7.13
CA TYR A 151 -8.47 -4.01 -8.49
C TYR A 151 -7.79 -4.98 -9.45
N SER A 152 -8.52 -6.01 -9.88
CA SER A 152 -7.98 -7.03 -10.77
C SER A 152 -7.73 -6.48 -12.18
N ASN A 153 -6.60 -6.85 -12.78
CA ASN A 153 -6.23 -6.42 -14.14
C ASN A 153 -6.39 -4.89 -14.33
N ALA A 154 -5.78 -4.11 -13.43
CA ALA A 154 -5.98 -2.67 -13.34
C ALA A 154 -5.26 -1.88 -14.45
N MET A 155 -4.36 -2.50 -15.20
CA MET A 155 -3.61 -1.82 -16.27
C MET A 155 -3.79 -2.50 -17.62
N SER A 156 -4.17 -1.72 -18.62
CA SER A 156 -4.14 -2.17 -20.02
C SER A 156 -2.69 -2.39 -20.46
N GLY A 157 -2.44 -3.41 -21.29
CA GLY A 157 -1.09 -3.69 -21.84
C GLY A 157 -0.29 -4.73 -21.08
N VAL A 158 -0.53 -4.86 -19.78
CA VAL A 158 0.12 -5.83 -18.88
C VAL A 158 -0.92 -6.43 -17.94
N LEU A 159 -0.91 -7.74 -17.73
CA LEU A 159 -1.72 -8.38 -16.69
C LEU A 159 -1.11 -8.08 -15.32
N CYS A 160 -1.69 -7.11 -14.62
CA CYS A 160 -1.36 -6.81 -13.25
C CYS A 160 -2.55 -6.23 -12.48
N SER A 161 -2.56 -6.45 -11.18
CA SER A 161 -3.59 -5.95 -10.27
C SER A 161 -3.01 -4.89 -9.33
N LEU A 162 -3.88 -4.04 -8.79
CA LEU A 162 -3.54 -3.12 -7.71
C LEU A 162 -4.26 -3.57 -6.44
N ARG A 163 -3.53 -3.70 -5.34
CA ARG A 163 -4.10 -3.96 -4.03
C ARG A 163 -3.81 -2.79 -3.09
N TYR A 164 -4.79 -2.45 -2.28
CA TYR A 164 -4.68 -1.48 -1.22
C TYR A 164 -4.97 -2.13 0.12
N THR A 165 -4.06 -1.97 1.07
CA THR A 165 -4.21 -2.46 2.44
C THR A 165 -4.21 -1.27 3.39
N VAL A 166 -5.19 -1.20 4.29
CA VAL A 166 -5.21 -0.23 5.39
C VAL A 166 -4.76 -0.92 6.68
N LYS A 167 -3.96 -0.23 7.49
CA LYS A 167 -3.46 -0.65 8.81
C LYS A 167 -3.69 0.46 9.82
N ASN A 168 -3.32 0.26 11.08
CA ASN A 168 -3.40 1.33 12.08
C ASN A 168 -2.38 2.43 11.76
N GLU A 169 -1.18 2.00 11.38
CA GLU A 169 0.01 2.82 11.19
C GLU A 169 0.13 3.43 9.78
N GLY A 170 -0.66 2.99 8.80
CA GLY A 170 -0.61 3.53 7.44
C GLY A 170 -1.37 2.72 6.39
N ILE A 171 -1.12 3.07 5.13
CA ILE A 171 -1.68 2.41 3.94
C ILE A 171 -0.55 1.79 3.12
N GLU A 172 -0.82 0.64 2.52
CA GLU A 172 0.04 0.03 1.51
C GLU A 172 -0.65 0.03 0.15
N GLN A 173 0.10 0.39 -0.88
CA GLN A 173 -0.27 0.21 -2.28
C GLN A 173 0.67 -0.86 -2.87
N GLU A 174 0.10 -1.87 -3.50
CA GLU A 174 0.85 -3.00 -4.04
C GLU A 174 0.48 -3.19 -5.52
N LEU A 175 1.49 -3.22 -6.38
CA LEU A 175 1.36 -3.65 -7.78
C LEU A 175 1.64 -5.15 -7.86
N LEU A 176 0.59 -5.93 -8.12
CA LEU A 176 0.68 -7.37 -8.28
C LEU A 176 0.94 -7.68 -9.76
N ILE A 177 2.20 -7.95 -10.10
CA ILE A 177 2.58 -8.36 -11.45
C ILE A 177 2.19 -9.83 -11.63
N GLU A 178 1.30 -10.08 -12.58
CA GLU A 178 0.73 -11.38 -12.81
C GLU A 178 1.23 -11.99 -14.10
N GLU A 179 2.23 -11.44 -14.78
CA GLU A 179 2.90 -12.08 -15.91
C GLU A 179 4.39 -11.69 -15.95
N PRO A 180 5.28 -12.52 -16.52
CA PRO A 180 6.69 -12.16 -16.65
C PRO A 180 6.85 -10.91 -17.51
N LEU A 181 7.66 -9.97 -17.04
CA LEU A 181 8.00 -8.74 -17.75
C LEU A 181 9.51 -8.70 -17.97
N HIS A 182 9.93 -8.97 -19.20
CA HIS A 182 11.33 -8.92 -19.61
C HIS A 182 11.57 -7.67 -20.46
N ILE A 183 12.63 -6.91 -20.18
CA ILE A 183 12.92 -5.63 -20.86
C ILE A 183 13.16 -5.81 -22.38
N GLU A 184 13.59 -7.01 -22.78
CA GLU A 184 13.82 -7.44 -24.15
C GLU A 184 12.52 -7.41 -24.97
N ASP A 185 11.39 -7.72 -24.33
CA ASP A 185 10.07 -7.63 -24.95
C ASP A 185 9.67 -6.18 -25.26
N PHE A 186 10.39 -5.20 -24.73
CA PHE A 186 10.10 -3.78 -24.89
C PHE A 186 11.20 -3.01 -25.63
N GLY A 187 12.16 -3.73 -26.24
CA GLY A 187 13.17 -3.14 -27.11
C GLY A 187 14.36 -2.54 -26.37
N PHE A 188 14.65 -3.07 -25.17
CA PHE A 188 15.91 -2.89 -24.46
C PHE A 188 16.74 -4.18 -24.56
N GLU A 189 18.04 -4.09 -24.31
CA GLU A 189 18.97 -5.22 -24.32
C GLU A 189 19.22 -5.73 -22.88
N SER A 190 19.47 -7.04 -22.72
CA SER A 190 19.77 -7.64 -21.42
C SER A 190 21.01 -7.02 -20.74
N SER A 191 21.95 -6.48 -21.55
CA SER A 191 23.13 -5.75 -21.09
C SER A 191 22.78 -4.46 -20.33
N GLU A 192 21.58 -3.92 -20.56
CA GLU A 192 21.07 -2.68 -19.95
C GLU A 192 20.33 -2.92 -18.61
N SER A 193 20.29 -4.15 -18.10
CA SER A 193 19.52 -4.57 -16.92
C SER A 193 19.78 -3.72 -15.66
N ALA A 194 20.98 -3.13 -15.53
CA ALA A 194 21.31 -2.24 -14.42
C ALA A 194 20.81 -0.79 -14.59
N GLN A 195 20.60 -0.37 -15.83
CA GLN A 195 20.18 0.98 -16.22
C GLN A 195 18.68 1.05 -16.49
N VAL A 196 18.04 -0.08 -16.80
CA VAL A 196 16.60 -0.15 -17.01
C VAL A 196 15.88 -0.37 -15.69
N ARG A 197 14.81 0.39 -15.47
CA ARG A 197 13.97 0.35 -14.26
C ARG A 197 12.52 0.15 -14.67
N LEU A 198 11.79 -0.68 -13.92
CA LEU A 198 10.33 -0.68 -13.95
C LEU A 198 9.84 0.46 -13.06
N GLU A 199 8.92 1.27 -13.57
CA GLU A 199 8.40 2.47 -12.90
C GLU A 199 6.88 2.47 -12.88
N LEU A 200 6.28 2.58 -11.68
CA LEU A 200 4.86 2.89 -11.50
C LEU A 200 4.69 4.38 -11.24
N TRP A 201 3.93 5.04 -12.11
CA TRP A 201 3.68 6.48 -12.07
C TRP A 201 2.31 6.78 -11.48
N THR A 202 2.29 7.45 -10.33
CA THR A 202 1.07 7.89 -9.64
C THR A 202 0.96 9.42 -9.67
N GLY A 203 -0.11 9.94 -10.25
CA GLY A 203 -0.36 11.38 -10.33
C GLY A 203 -1.19 11.87 -9.14
N PHE A 204 -0.76 12.97 -8.52
CA PHE A 204 -1.44 13.66 -7.43
C PHE A 204 -2.18 14.90 -7.94
N TYR A 205 -3.47 14.91 -7.71
CA TYR A 205 -4.40 16.03 -7.98
C TYR A 205 -4.55 16.94 -6.77
N ALA A 206 -4.24 16.43 -5.57
CA ALA A 206 -3.99 17.19 -4.36
C ALA A 206 -2.92 16.47 -3.55
N SER A 207 -2.02 17.24 -2.94
CA SER A 207 -1.00 16.77 -2.01
C SER A 207 -0.74 17.87 -1.00
N PRO A 208 -0.52 17.55 0.28
CA PRO A 208 0.15 18.45 1.22
C PRO A 208 1.49 18.92 0.66
N GLU A 209 1.95 20.07 1.16
CA GLU A 209 3.31 20.53 0.91
C GLU A 209 4.32 19.54 1.50
N LEU A 210 5.32 19.18 0.70
CA LEU A 210 6.43 18.34 1.13
C LEU A 210 7.33 19.14 2.05
N GLN A 211 7.43 18.74 3.32
CA GLN A 211 8.23 19.45 4.32
C GLN A 211 9.70 19.09 4.21
N ARG A 212 9.99 17.82 3.91
CA ARG A 212 11.35 17.32 3.77
C ARG A 212 11.41 16.12 2.84
N ALA A 213 12.47 16.05 2.05
CA ALA A 213 12.86 14.88 1.29
C ALA A 213 14.29 14.49 1.68
N THR A 214 14.47 13.25 2.12
CA THR A 214 15.78 12.72 2.47
C THR A 214 16.23 11.77 1.37
N ILE A 215 17.36 12.07 0.74
CA ILE A 215 17.98 11.18 -0.24
C ILE A 215 18.70 10.05 0.50
N ILE A 216 18.39 8.81 0.12
CA ILE A 216 19.02 7.60 0.63
C ILE A 216 19.68 6.91 -0.58
N ASP A 217 21.00 6.75 -0.54
CA ASP A 217 21.70 5.95 -1.53
C ASP A 217 21.58 4.47 -1.13
N THR A 218 20.89 3.69 -1.97
CA THR A 218 20.69 2.25 -1.77
C THR A 218 21.85 1.42 -2.33
N GLY A 219 22.84 2.06 -2.95
CA GLY A 219 23.92 1.43 -3.71
C GLY A 219 23.56 1.11 -5.17
N GLU A 220 22.28 0.87 -5.47
CA GLU A 220 21.79 0.68 -6.85
C GLU A 220 21.13 1.94 -7.42
N MET A 221 20.49 2.73 -6.56
CA MET A 221 19.72 3.92 -6.92
C MET A 221 19.51 4.85 -5.73
N GLU A 222 19.24 6.13 -6.03
CA GLU A 222 18.74 7.08 -5.04
C GLU A 222 17.26 6.81 -4.75
N ASP A 223 16.93 6.75 -3.46
CA ASP A 223 15.58 6.67 -2.92
C ASP A 223 15.24 7.96 -2.15
N LEU A 224 13.98 8.37 -2.17
CA LEU A 224 13.49 9.50 -1.40
C LEU A 224 12.56 9.03 -0.29
N ALA A 225 12.98 9.25 0.96
CA ALA A 225 12.05 9.26 2.08
C ALA A 225 11.35 10.63 2.14
N LEU A 226 10.04 10.64 1.97
CA LEU A 226 9.23 11.86 1.84
C LEU A 226 8.47 12.13 3.13
N ASP A 227 8.55 13.36 3.62
CA ASP A 227 7.93 13.80 4.87
C ASP A 227 6.97 14.96 4.61
N PHE A 228 5.70 14.74 4.93
CA PHE A 228 4.61 15.72 4.76
C PHE A 228 4.10 16.25 6.11
N GLY A 229 4.82 15.97 7.21
CA GLY A 229 4.44 16.28 8.59
C GLY A 229 3.82 15.07 9.28
N ALA A 230 2.49 15.01 9.32
CA ALA A 230 1.77 13.94 10.01
C ALA A 230 1.87 12.56 9.32
N VAL A 231 2.37 12.51 8.10
CA VAL A 231 2.58 11.27 7.34
C VAL A 231 3.91 11.31 6.60
N GLN A 232 4.47 10.12 6.40
CA GLN A 232 5.71 9.93 5.65
C GLN A 232 5.50 8.82 4.62
N ILE A 233 6.18 8.93 3.49
CA ILE A 233 6.30 7.86 2.50
C ILE A 233 7.74 7.38 2.52
N GLY A 234 7.94 6.17 3.04
CA GLY A 234 9.25 5.54 3.17
C GLY A 234 9.58 4.61 2.00
N GLN A 235 10.71 3.92 2.16
CA GLN A 235 11.19 2.92 1.23
C GLN A 235 10.18 1.78 1.05
N GLY A 236 9.95 1.39 -0.21
CA GLY A 236 9.16 0.20 -0.52
C GLY A 236 10.06 -1.02 -0.74
N LYS A 237 9.44 -2.19 -0.90
CA LYS A 237 10.12 -3.41 -1.30
C LYS A 237 9.30 -4.27 -2.24
N THR A 238 9.97 -5.08 -3.04
CA THR A 238 9.34 -6.17 -3.75
C THR A 238 9.02 -7.32 -2.80
N PHE A 239 8.08 -8.16 -3.21
CA PHE A 239 7.76 -9.40 -2.53
C PHE A 239 7.34 -10.44 -3.56
N ALA A 240 7.42 -11.71 -3.19
CA ALA A 240 6.82 -12.80 -3.95
C ALA A 240 5.77 -13.51 -3.10
N VAL A 241 4.81 -14.13 -3.78
CA VAL A 241 3.78 -14.96 -3.13
C VAL A 241 4.40 -16.26 -2.58
N GLU A 242 5.53 -16.69 -3.13
CA GLU A 242 6.28 -17.85 -2.65
C GLU A 242 7.41 -17.45 -1.69
N ALA A 243 7.52 -18.15 -0.56
CA ALA A 243 8.58 -17.95 0.40
C ALA A 243 9.93 -18.33 -0.24
N ASN A 244 10.92 -17.43 -0.21
CA ASN A 244 12.32 -17.53 -0.69
C ASN A 244 12.69 -16.72 -1.93
N ALA A 245 11.85 -15.80 -2.39
CA ALA A 245 12.28 -14.87 -3.45
C ALA A 245 13.15 -13.73 -2.87
N PRO A 246 14.16 -13.24 -3.62
CA PRO A 246 14.97 -12.11 -3.18
C PRO A 246 14.13 -10.84 -3.05
N GLU A 247 14.26 -10.14 -1.92
CA GLU A 247 13.69 -8.80 -1.76
C GLU A 247 14.57 -7.78 -2.50
N ALA A 248 13.93 -6.84 -3.18
CA ALA A 248 14.56 -5.70 -3.82
C ALA A 248 13.92 -4.41 -3.31
N ILE A 249 14.72 -3.36 -3.20
CA ILE A 249 14.23 -2.04 -2.80
C ILE A 249 13.38 -1.45 -3.92
N VAL A 250 12.23 -0.90 -3.55
CA VAL A 250 11.40 -0.06 -4.41
C VAL A 250 11.61 1.39 -4.00
N ALA A 251 12.51 2.05 -4.73
CA ALA A 251 12.86 3.44 -4.50
C ALA A 251 11.75 4.39 -4.98
N LYS A 252 11.81 5.63 -4.52
CA LYS A 252 10.81 6.66 -4.82
C LYS A 252 11.45 7.92 -5.38
N ARG A 253 10.74 8.53 -6.32
CA ARG A 253 10.93 9.92 -6.72
C ARG A 253 9.62 10.67 -6.60
N PHE A 254 9.69 11.94 -6.22
CA PHE A 254 8.50 12.78 -6.11
C PHE A 254 8.77 14.18 -6.65
N GLY A 255 7.85 14.71 -7.44
CA GLY A 255 7.97 16.08 -7.94
C GLY A 255 7.12 16.40 -9.17
N PRO A 256 7.25 17.62 -9.69
CA PRO A 256 6.55 18.05 -10.89
C PRO A 256 7.15 17.42 -12.15
N ILE A 257 6.33 17.33 -13.20
CA ILE A 257 6.75 16.97 -14.55
C ILE A 257 6.43 18.12 -15.49
N GLU A 258 7.37 18.46 -16.37
CA GLU A 258 7.19 19.54 -17.34
C GLU A 258 5.93 19.32 -18.19
N GLY A 259 5.09 20.35 -18.31
CA GLY A 259 3.87 20.32 -19.11
C GLY A 259 2.68 19.61 -18.46
N ASP A 260 2.78 19.17 -17.20
CA ASP A 260 1.67 18.59 -16.44
C ASP A 260 1.46 19.34 -15.11
N PRO A 261 0.22 19.70 -14.74
CA PRO A 261 -0.03 20.45 -13.50
C PRO A 261 0.07 19.59 -12.23
N ARG A 262 0.20 18.27 -12.34
CA ARG A 262 0.21 17.34 -11.21
C ARG A 262 1.62 17.14 -10.67
N LEU A 263 1.68 16.76 -9.40
CA LEU A 263 2.88 16.11 -8.83
C LEU A 263 2.81 14.61 -9.12
N PHE A 264 3.97 13.98 -9.26
CA PHE A 264 4.06 12.55 -9.51
C PHE A 264 4.91 11.89 -8.43
N LEU A 265 4.40 10.79 -7.87
CA LEU A 265 5.21 9.77 -7.20
C LEU A 265 5.55 8.71 -8.25
N VAL A 266 6.84 8.45 -8.40
CA VAL A 266 7.36 7.37 -9.26
C VAL A 266 8.02 6.35 -8.35
N GLU A 267 7.43 5.16 -8.29
CA GLU A 267 7.97 4.02 -7.55
C GLU A 267 8.72 3.10 -8.52
N MET A 268 9.94 2.72 -8.18
CA MET A 268 10.88 2.18 -9.16
C MET A 268 11.80 1.09 -8.61
N VAL A 269 12.07 0.09 -9.44
CA VAL A 269 12.99 -1.03 -9.17
C VAL A 269 13.82 -1.33 -10.43
N THR A 270 15.10 -1.67 -10.27
CA THR A 270 15.97 -2.03 -11.40
C THR A 270 15.57 -3.37 -12.02
N ASP A 271 15.73 -3.52 -13.33
CA ASP A 271 15.53 -4.82 -14.00
C ASP A 271 16.48 -5.87 -13.43
N ARG A 272 17.72 -5.50 -13.09
CA ARG A 272 18.69 -6.39 -12.43
C ARG A 272 18.11 -7.08 -11.20
N SER A 273 17.43 -6.31 -10.35
CA SER A 273 16.87 -6.82 -9.08
C SER A 273 15.48 -7.45 -9.28
N LEU A 274 14.75 -7.05 -10.32
CA LEU A 274 13.44 -7.60 -10.65
C LEU A 274 13.51 -8.93 -11.42
N ARG A 275 14.55 -9.14 -12.25
CA ARG A 275 14.68 -10.28 -13.15
C ARG A 275 14.59 -11.65 -12.46
N PRO A 276 15.19 -11.88 -11.28
CA PRO A 276 14.99 -13.14 -10.54
C PRO A 276 13.51 -13.41 -10.20
N LEU A 277 12.75 -12.36 -9.86
CA LEU A 277 11.32 -12.46 -9.56
C LEU A 277 10.51 -12.78 -10.81
N MET A 278 10.83 -12.15 -11.95
CA MET A 278 10.17 -12.42 -13.23
C MET A 278 10.44 -13.85 -13.72
N ASN A 279 11.67 -14.34 -13.55
CA ASN A 279 12.02 -15.73 -13.87
C ASN A 279 11.26 -16.73 -12.99
N ALA A 280 11.11 -16.44 -11.69
CA ALA A 280 10.32 -17.28 -10.79
C ALA A 280 8.83 -17.29 -11.20
N LEU A 281 8.28 -16.13 -11.54
CA LEU A 281 6.90 -16.02 -12.03
C LEU A 281 6.69 -16.79 -13.34
N GLU A 282 7.67 -16.75 -14.25
CA GLU A 282 7.63 -17.51 -15.50
C GLU A 282 7.58 -19.01 -15.23
N GLN A 283 8.42 -19.51 -14.33
CA GLN A 283 8.43 -20.91 -13.89
C GLN A 283 7.10 -21.32 -13.24
N ALA A 284 6.54 -20.49 -12.36
CA ALA A 284 5.26 -20.74 -11.70
C ALA A 284 4.05 -20.76 -12.66
N LYS A 285 4.23 -20.26 -13.88
CA LYS A 285 3.22 -20.23 -14.95
C LYS A 285 3.37 -21.31 -16.00
N VAL A 286 4.45 -22.10 -15.99
CA VAL A 286 4.64 -23.20 -16.93
C VAL A 286 3.42 -24.12 -16.93
N GLY A 287 2.88 -24.39 -18.12
CA GLY A 287 1.70 -25.25 -18.31
C GLY A 287 0.34 -24.60 -18.04
N LYS A 288 0.28 -23.34 -17.59
CA LYS A 288 -0.97 -22.58 -17.47
C LYS A 288 -1.25 -21.84 -18.79
N PRO A 289 -2.52 -21.76 -19.25
CA PRO A 289 -2.86 -21.00 -20.43
C PRO A 289 -2.54 -19.52 -20.22
N ALA A 290 -1.87 -18.90 -21.20
CA ALA A 290 -1.62 -17.47 -21.17
C ALA A 290 -2.92 -16.69 -21.36
N GLU A 291 -3.14 -15.67 -20.52
CA GLU A 291 -4.23 -14.74 -20.73
C GLU A 291 -3.98 -13.88 -21.97
N LYS A 292 -5.04 -13.59 -22.72
CA LYS A 292 -4.96 -12.75 -23.92
C LYS A 292 -4.97 -11.29 -23.52
N ILE A 293 -3.79 -10.68 -23.42
CA ILE A 293 -3.62 -9.25 -23.17
C ILE A 293 -3.29 -8.51 -24.46
N LYS A 294 -4.03 -7.43 -24.74
CA LYS A 294 -3.70 -6.50 -25.82
C LYS A 294 -2.55 -5.60 -25.38
N ARG A 295 -1.35 -5.85 -25.92
CA ARG A 295 -0.15 -5.05 -25.66
C ARG A 295 -0.28 -3.61 -26.17
N LEU A 296 0.34 -2.67 -25.45
CA LEU A 296 0.51 -1.31 -25.96
C LEU A 296 1.53 -1.28 -27.10
N ALA A 297 1.43 -0.27 -27.95
CA ALA A 297 2.45 -0.02 -28.97
C ALA A 297 3.77 0.37 -28.27
N LYS A 298 4.89 -0.21 -28.73
CA LYS A 298 6.24 -0.01 -28.17
C LYS A 298 6.84 1.34 -28.59
N ASN A 299 6.12 2.42 -28.31
CA ASN A 299 6.57 3.77 -28.63
C ASN A 299 7.52 4.26 -27.54
N LYS A 300 8.80 4.44 -27.89
CA LYS A 300 9.78 5.06 -27.01
C LYS A 300 9.47 6.55 -26.85
N SER A 301 9.33 6.98 -25.60
CA SER A 301 9.28 8.38 -25.19
C SER A 301 10.70 8.85 -24.85
N LYS A 302 11.05 10.07 -25.23
CA LYS A 302 12.43 10.59 -25.06
C LYS A 302 12.75 11.02 -23.64
N ASN A 303 11.72 11.36 -22.87
CA ASN A 303 11.84 11.83 -21.49
C ASN A 303 10.49 11.66 -20.75
N ASN A 304 10.49 12.00 -19.46
CA ASN A 304 9.31 11.88 -18.60
C ASN A 304 8.11 12.73 -19.09
N ALA A 305 8.38 13.94 -19.60
CA ALA A 305 7.32 14.84 -20.08
C ALA A 305 6.61 14.25 -21.30
N ASP A 306 7.37 13.68 -22.23
CA ASP A 306 6.84 13.00 -23.42
C ASP A 306 6.02 11.74 -23.06
N LEU A 307 6.48 10.96 -22.07
CA LEU A 307 5.77 9.80 -21.54
C LEU A 307 4.39 10.19 -20.98
N VAL A 308 4.36 11.21 -20.10
CA VAL A 308 3.12 11.71 -19.48
C VAL A 308 2.19 12.36 -20.51
N ALA A 309 2.74 13.14 -21.45
CA ALA A 309 1.96 13.76 -22.51
C ALA A 309 1.31 12.72 -23.44
N THR A 310 2.03 11.63 -23.75
CA THR A 310 1.51 10.52 -24.58
C THR A 310 0.35 9.80 -23.89
N TYR A 311 0.47 9.55 -22.58
CA TYR A 311 -0.65 9.03 -21.78
C TYR A 311 -1.86 9.96 -21.81
N ALA A 312 -1.66 11.26 -21.57
CA ALA A 312 -2.75 12.24 -21.55
C ALA A 312 -3.51 12.30 -22.90
N LYS A 313 -2.79 12.24 -24.02
CA LYS A 313 -3.37 12.17 -25.37
C LYS A 313 -4.20 10.90 -25.57
N THR A 314 -3.66 9.75 -25.18
CA THR A 314 -4.33 8.44 -25.33
C THR A 314 -5.62 8.38 -24.51
N LYS A 315 -5.59 8.84 -23.25
CA LYS A 315 -6.77 8.90 -22.37
C LYS A 315 -7.87 9.82 -22.92
N ARG A 316 -7.48 10.96 -23.49
CA ARG A 316 -8.43 11.90 -24.10
C ARG A 316 -9.10 11.31 -25.35
N ASN A 317 -8.36 10.59 -26.18
CA ASN A 317 -8.92 9.95 -27.37
C ASN A 317 -9.87 8.82 -26.99
N GLY A 318 -9.49 7.96 -26.03
CA GLY A 318 -10.37 6.90 -25.53
C GLY A 318 -11.70 7.44 -24.99
N LYS A 319 -11.69 8.55 -24.23
CA LYS A 319 -12.94 9.20 -23.77
C LYS A 319 -13.82 9.70 -24.91
N LYS A 320 -13.24 10.20 -26.01
CA LYS A 320 -14.01 10.68 -27.18
C LYS A 320 -14.69 9.52 -27.90
N ASP A 321 -13.98 8.41 -28.10
CA ASP A 321 -14.49 7.25 -28.82
C ASP A 321 -15.67 6.61 -28.06
N THR A 322 -15.54 6.44 -26.74
CA THR A 322 -16.65 5.95 -25.88
C THR A 322 -17.86 6.89 -25.91
N ALA A 323 -17.64 8.20 -25.90
CA ALA A 323 -18.73 9.18 -25.98
C ALA A 323 -19.45 9.16 -27.34
N MET A 324 -18.74 8.91 -28.44
CA MET A 324 -19.35 8.77 -29.77
C MET A 324 -20.17 7.47 -29.89
N MET A 325 -19.66 6.36 -29.38
CA MET A 325 -20.37 5.07 -29.37
C MET A 325 -21.68 5.13 -28.57
N ASN A 326 -21.67 5.77 -27.39
CA ASN A 326 -22.88 5.91 -26.57
C ASN A 326 -23.93 6.84 -27.21
N ARG A 327 -23.51 7.77 -28.08
CA ARG A 327 -24.45 8.63 -28.83
C ARG A 327 -25.09 7.89 -30.01
N SER A 328 -24.35 7.05 -30.71
CA SER A 328 -24.92 6.25 -31.81
C SER A 328 -25.90 5.18 -31.31
N GLN A 329 -25.68 4.61 -30.13
CA GLN A 329 -26.60 3.65 -29.50
C GLN A 329 -27.89 4.27 -28.95
N ARG A 330 -27.91 5.58 -28.65
CA ARG A 330 -29.12 6.31 -28.21
C ARG A 330 -29.93 6.91 -29.36
N ALA A 331 -29.39 6.88 -30.58
CA ALA A 331 -30.04 7.41 -31.78
C ALA A 331 -30.77 6.30 -32.60
N LEU A 332 -30.85 5.10 -32.04
CA LEU A 332 -31.61 3.94 -32.51
C LEU A 332 -32.69 3.61 -31.48
#